data_AF-A0A177Q9F5-F1
#
_entry.id   AF-A0A177Q9F5-F1
#
_cell.length_a   1.000
_cell.length_b   1.000
_cell.length_c   1.000
_cell.angle_alpha   90.00
_cell.angle_beta   90.00
_cell.angle_gamma   90.00
#
_symmetry.space_group_name_H-M   'P 1'
#
loop_
_entity.id
_entity.type
_entity.pdbx_description
1 polymer ?
#
loop_
_entity_poly.entity_id
_entity_poly.type
_entity_poly.pdbx_seq_one_letter_code
_entity_poly.pdbx_strand_id
1 'polypeptide(L)'
;MKGLGKFQISQMRKGDPRVPGLFLLLRQVLDTLEDICMHPHAAPEPCKEPVQVTAAIVTNLQRDRLAYSIKEVRNMTGISNAKIYSDIKKGLLHSTKAGGRTLVLATDLQNWIESWKRS
;
A
#
# COMPACT_ATOMS: atom_id res chain seq x y z
N MET A 1 3.18 62.17 0.74
CA MET A 1 3.12 60.72 1.08
C MET A 1 2.41 59.99 -0.06
N LYS A 2 3.15 59.30 -0.95
CA LYS A 2 2.54 58.56 -2.08
C LYS A 2 2.11 57.19 -1.57
N GLY A 3 0.80 56.91 -1.58
CA GLY A 3 0.26 55.61 -1.22
C GLY A 3 0.85 54.50 -2.09
N LEU A 4 1.03 53.32 -1.50
CA LEU A 4 1.53 52.12 -2.18
C LEU A 4 0.67 51.87 -3.42
N GLY A 5 1.29 51.98 -4.60
CA GLY A 5 0.59 51.99 -5.88
C GLY A 5 -0.19 50.68 -6.12
N LYS A 6 -1.26 50.77 -6.92
CA LYS A 6 -2.14 49.64 -7.31
C LYS A 6 -1.38 48.39 -7.76
N PHE A 7 -0.17 48.56 -8.29
CA PHE A 7 0.73 47.48 -8.68
C PHE A 7 1.23 46.63 -7.51
N GLN A 8 1.56 47.26 -6.38
CA GLN A 8 2.03 46.57 -5.17
C GLN A 8 0.88 45.79 -4.51
N ILE A 9 -0.33 46.35 -4.52
CA ILE A 9 -1.56 45.68 -4.09
C ILE A 9 -1.86 44.45 -4.99
N SER A 10 -1.58 44.54 -6.29
CA SER A 10 -1.75 43.44 -7.26
C SER A 10 -0.74 42.31 -7.06
N GLN A 11 0.51 42.63 -6.73
CA GLN A 11 1.56 41.65 -6.41
C GLN A 11 1.25 40.86 -5.13
N MET A 12 0.56 41.46 -4.16
CA MET A 12 0.12 40.74 -2.94
C MET A 12 -1.03 39.76 -3.19
N ARG A 13 -1.79 39.91 -4.29
CA ARG A 13 -2.90 39.01 -4.62
C ARG A 13 -2.46 37.71 -5.29
N LYS A 14 -1.26 37.67 -5.87
CA LYS A 14 -0.70 36.47 -6.52
C LYS A 14 0.27 35.77 -5.57
N GLY A 15 -0.26 35.27 -4.44
CA GLY A 15 0.50 34.38 -3.56
C GLY A 15 0.83 33.07 -4.27
N ASP A 16 1.94 32.44 -3.90
CA ASP A 16 2.33 31.12 -4.42
C ASP A 16 1.25 30.09 -4.03
N PRO A 17 0.65 29.36 -5.00
CA PRO A 17 -0.40 28.37 -4.73
C PRO A 17 0.08 27.18 -3.88
N ARG A 18 1.38 26.99 -3.72
CA ARG A 18 1.95 25.94 -2.86
C ARG A 18 1.75 26.23 -1.38
N VAL A 19 1.71 27.52 -1.01
CA VAL A 19 1.54 27.97 0.37
C VAL A 19 0.20 27.50 0.95
N PRO A 20 -0.98 27.77 0.33
CA PRO A 20 -2.24 27.24 0.84
C PRO A 20 -2.31 25.71 0.79
N GLY A 21 -1.70 25.07 -0.21
CA GLY A 21 -1.62 23.60 -0.27
C GLY A 21 -0.87 22.98 0.91
N LEU A 22 0.25 23.59 1.31
CA LEU A 22 1.01 23.18 2.49
C LEU A 22 0.17 23.30 3.77
N PHE A 23 -0.54 24.43 3.95
CA PHE A 23 -1.38 24.64 5.13
C PHE A 23 -2.58 23.68 5.19
N LEU A 24 -3.18 23.33 4.04
CA LEU A 24 -4.24 22.31 3.99
C LEU A 24 -3.73 20.94 4.42
N LEU A 25 -2.57 20.53 3.91
CA LEU A 25 -1.96 19.26 4.29
C LEU A 25 -1.60 19.24 5.78
N LEU A 26 -1.00 20.32 6.29
CA LEU A 26 -0.66 20.46 7.70
C LEU A 26 -1.91 20.36 8.58
N ARG A 27 -3.02 20.99 8.17
CA ARG A 27 -4.29 20.89 8.89
C ARG A 27 -4.84 19.47 8.87
N GLN A 28 -4.84 18.81 7.72
CA GLN A 28 -5.30 17.42 7.62
C GLN A 28 -4.52 16.49 8.55
N VAL A 29 -3.20 16.66 8.65
CA VAL A 29 -2.37 15.88 9.59
C VAL A 29 -2.78 16.15 11.04
N LEU A 30 -3.00 17.42 11.41
CA LEU A 30 -3.45 17.76 12.76
C LEU A 30 -4.82 17.16 13.07
N ASP A 31 -5.77 17.22 12.15
CA ASP A 31 -7.11 16.64 12.32
C ASP A 31 -7.02 15.12 12.54
N THR A 32 -6.12 14.42 11.82
CA THR A 32 -5.92 12.98 12.06
C THR A 32 -5.28 12.66 13.40
N LEU A 33 -4.36 13.50 13.88
CA LEU A 33 -3.75 13.30 15.20
C LEU A 33 -4.76 13.60 16.31
N GLU A 34 -5.61 14.60 16.10
CA GLU A 34 -6.71 14.91 17.01
C GLU A 34 -7.71 13.74 17.09
N ASP A 35 -8.08 13.15 15.95
CA ASP A 35 -8.94 11.96 15.89
C ASP A 35 -8.35 10.77 16.66
N ILE A 36 -7.05 10.50 16.48
CA ILE A 36 -6.34 9.43 17.21
C ILE A 36 -6.34 9.70 18.72
N CYS A 37 -6.14 10.96 19.13
CA CYS A 37 -6.14 11.34 20.54
C CYS A 37 -7.54 11.26 21.16
N MET A 38 -8.58 11.65 20.42
CA MET A 38 -9.96 11.66 20.89
C MET A 38 -10.60 10.27 20.86
N HIS A 39 -10.14 9.39 19.97
CA HIS A 39 -10.61 8.03 19.84
C HIS A 39 -9.42 7.05 19.93
N PRO A 40 -8.76 6.95 21.11
CA PRO A 40 -7.65 6.02 21.30
C PRO A 40 -8.22 4.60 21.31
N HIS A 41 -8.37 4.00 20.12
CA HIS A 41 -8.97 2.69 19.85
C HIS A 41 -10.06 2.30 20.86
N ALA A 42 -11.31 2.70 20.60
CA ALA A 42 -12.43 1.97 21.16
C ALA A 42 -12.21 0.47 20.87
N ALA A 43 -12.29 -0.37 21.91
CA ALA A 43 -12.25 -1.81 21.74
C ALA A 43 -13.22 -2.19 20.62
N PRO A 44 -12.82 -3.04 19.66
CA PRO A 44 -13.66 -3.36 18.51
C PRO A 44 -15.03 -3.86 19.01
N GLU A 45 -16.07 -3.10 18.72
CA GLU A 45 -17.46 -3.52 18.92
C GLU A 45 -17.68 -4.87 18.21
N PRO A 46 -18.40 -5.83 18.82
CA PRO A 46 -18.65 -7.14 18.23
C PRO A 46 -19.47 -7.03 16.93
N CYS A 47 -18.95 -7.70 15.89
CA CYS A 47 -19.43 -7.91 14.52
C CYS A 47 -20.87 -7.52 14.14
N LYS A 48 -20.98 -6.80 13.01
CA LYS A 48 -21.92 -7.16 11.93
C LYS A 48 -21.12 -7.48 10.67
N GLU A 49 -20.93 -8.76 10.44
CA GLU A 49 -20.35 -9.32 9.22
C GLU A 49 -21.33 -9.20 8.04
N PRO A 50 -20.82 -9.12 6.81
CA PRO A 50 -21.03 -10.28 5.96
C PRO A 50 -19.68 -10.93 5.66
N VAL A 51 -19.56 -12.12 6.25
CA VAL A 51 -18.62 -13.20 5.97
C VAL A 51 -17.14 -12.83 6.04
N GLN A 52 -16.69 -12.58 7.26
CA GLN A 52 -15.33 -12.93 7.66
C GLN A 52 -15.21 -14.45 7.69
N VAL A 53 -14.93 -15.08 6.55
CA VAL A 53 -14.51 -16.48 6.54
C VAL A 53 -13.05 -16.55 7.00
N THR A 54 -12.90 -16.50 8.32
CA THR A 54 -11.98 -17.29 9.13
C THR A 54 -10.50 -17.26 8.76
N ALA A 55 -9.77 -16.39 9.45
CA ALA A 55 -8.32 -16.46 9.63
C ALA A 55 -7.83 -17.70 10.44
N ALA A 56 -8.71 -18.63 10.83
CA ALA A 56 -8.36 -19.83 11.61
C ALA A 56 -8.67 -21.19 10.93
N ILE A 57 -9.25 -21.22 9.72
CA ILE A 57 -9.46 -22.47 8.96
C ILE A 57 -8.29 -22.76 8.00
N VAL A 58 -7.43 -21.78 7.74
CA VAL A 58 -6.51 -21.85 6.59
C VAL A 58 -5.29 -22.74 6.82
N THR A 59 -4.92 -23.09 8.06
CA THR A 59 -3.73 -23.91 8.35
C THR A 59 -3.80 -25.34 7.81
N ASN A 60 -4.96 -25.83 7.37
CA ASN A 60 -5.07 -27.18 6.79
C ASN A 60 -5.54 -27.21 5.31
N LEU A 61 -5.73 -26.06 4.65
CA LEU A 61 -6.01 -25.97 3.21
C LEU A 61 -4.90 -25.27 2.41
N GLN A 62 -3.86 -24.70 3.06
CA GLN A 62 -2.74 -24.07 2.34
C GLN A 62 -1.87 -25.05 1.54
N ARG A 63 -1.98 -26.37 1.79
CA ARG A 63 -1.17 -27.36 1.06
C ARG A 63 -1.60 -27.55 -0.40
N ASP A 64 -2.76 -27.05 -0.81
CA ASP A 64 -3.35 -27.33 -2.14
C ASP A 64 -3.45 -26.12 -3.07
N ARG A 65 -2.92 -24.95 -2.68
CA ARG A 65 -2.93 -23.78 -3.56
C ARG A 65 -1.86 -23.94 -4.65
N LEU A 66 -2.32 -24.17 -5.89
CA LEU A 66 -1.45 -24.33 -7.06
C LEU A 66 -0.74 -23.04 -7.50
N ALA A 67 -1.35 -21.88 -7.23
CA ALA A 67 -0.80 -20.59 -7.63
C ALA A 67 -1.18 -19.46 -6.67
N TYR A 68 -0.34 -18.44 -6.62
CA TYR A 68 -0.46 -17.26 -5.79
C TYR A 68 -0.44 -16.00 -6.64
N SER A 69 -1.27 -15.02 -6.28
CA SER A 69 -1.17 -13.68 -6.86
C SER A 69 0.07 -12.93 -6.36
N ILE A 70 0.52 -11.92 -7.10
CA ILE A 70 1.65 -11.06 -6.67
C ILE A 70 1.41 -10.43 -5.28
N LYS A 71 0.16 -10.07 -4.96
CA LYS A 71 -0.20 -9.52 -3.64
C LYS A 71 0.00 -10.55 -2.53
N GLU A 72 -0.39 -11.81 -2.77
CA GLU A 72 -0.17 -12.90 -1.81
C GLU A 72 1.31 -13.24 -1.68
N VAL A 73 2.06 -13.28 -2.77
CA VAL A 73 3.53 -13.49 -2.75
C VAL A 73 4.22 -12.42 -1.92
N ARG A 74 3.84 -11.14 -2.09
CA ARG A 74 4.34 -10.03 -1.26
C ARG A 74 4.03 -10.25 0.21
N ASN A 75 2.80 -10.64 0.54
CA ASN A 75 2.39 -10.85 1.92
C ASN A 75 3.14 -12.02 2.58
N MET A 76 3.46 -13.07 1.81
CA MET A 76 4.20 -14.23 2.32
C MET A 76 5.70 -13.98 2.46
N THR A 77 6.31 -13.26 1.52
CA THR A 77 7.78 -13.09 1.47
C THR A 77 8.26 -11.77 2.08
N GLY A 78 7.37 -10.80 2.28
CA GLY A 78 7.73 -9.44 2.69
C GLY A 78 8.45 -8.62 1.61
N ILE A 79 8.64 -9.18 0.41
CA ILE A 79 9.38 -8.53 -0.67
C ILE A 79 8.50 -7.51 -1.39
N SER A 80 9.09 -6.37 -1.76
CA SER A 80 8.40 -5.33 -2.50
C SER A 80 7.96 -5.81 -3.89
N ASN A 81 6.81 -5.31 -4.36
CA ASN A 81 6.31 -5.61 -5.72
C ASN A 81 7.38 -5.32 -6.79
N ALA A 82 8.15 -4.23 -6.64
CA ALA A 82 9.19 -3.85 -7.59
C ALA A 82 10.27 -4.94 -7.73
N LYS A 83 10.69 -5.55 -6.62
CA LYS A 83 11.67 -6.64 -6.65
C LYS A 83 11.08 -7.92 -7.25
N ILE A 84 9.84 -8.26 -6.90
CA ILE A 84 9.12 -9.41 -7.48
C ILE A 84 9.04 -9.27 -9.00
N TYR A 85 8.58 -8.11 -9.51
CA TYR A 85 8.50 -7.86 -10.95
C TYR A 85 9.87 -7.79 -11.63
N SER A 86 10.91 -7.30 -10.94
CA SER A 86 12.28 -7.33 -11.44
C SER A 86 12.77 -8.78 -11.64
N ASP A 87 12.51 -9.66 -10.68
CA ASP A 87 12.93 -11.06 -10.76
C ASP A 87 12.12 -11.86 -11.78
N ILE A 88 10.83 -11.53 -11.97
CA ILE A 88 10.03 -12.05 -13.08
C ILE A 88 10.65 -11.61 -14.42
N LYS A 89 11.01 -10.33 -14.57
CA LYS A 89 11.63 -9.82 -15.81
C LYS A 89 12.99 -10.46 -16.08
N LYS A 90 13.73 -10.83 -15.03
CA LYS A 90 15.02 -11.53 -15.11
C LYS A 90 14.87 -13.04 -15.36
N GLY A 91 13.65 -13.58 -15.37
CA GLY A 91 13.39 -15.02 -15.53
C GLY A 91 13.71 -15.86 -14.29
N LEU A 92 13.97 -15.22 -13.14
CA LEU A 92 14.27 -15.91 -11.88
C LEU A 92 12.99 -16.40 -11.18
N LEU A 93 11.86 -15.78 -11.46
CA LEU A 93 10.55 -16.17 -10.95
C LEU A 93 9.58 -16.36 -12.11
N HIS A 94 9.11 -17.59 -12.30
CA HIS A 94 8.15 -17.90 -13.35
C HIS A 94 6.76 -17.39 -12.96
N SER A 95 6.07 -16.79 -13.92
CA SER A 95 4.72 -16.28 -13.73
C SER A 95 3.86 -16.51 -14.97
N THR A 96 2.57 -16.73 -14.76
CA THR A 96 1.58 -16.95 -15.81
C THR A 96 0.46 -15.92 -15.65
N LYS A 97 -0.04 -15.41 -16.78
CA LYS A 97 -1.24 -14.56 -16.77
C LYS A 97 -2.51 -15.41 -16.85
N ALA A 98 -3.43 -15.19 -15.93
CA ALA A 98 -4.77 -15.77 -15.96
C ALA A 98 -5.81 -14.70 -15.60
N GLY A 99 -6.83 -14.52 -16.44
CA GLY A 99 -7.92 -13.57 -16.18
C GLY A 99 -7.46 -12.13 -15.92
N GLY A 100 -6.43 -11.66 -16.63
CA GLY A 100 -5.85 -10.31 -16.46
C GLY A 100 -4.95 -10.14 -15.23
N ARG A 101 -4.76 -11.18 -14.42
CA ARG A 101 -3.88 -11.16 -13.24
C ARG A 101 -2.61 -11.96 -13.50
N THR A 102 -1.49 -11.50 -12.91
CA THR A 102 -0.25 -12.27 -12.87
C THR A 102 -0.27 -13.21 -11.68
N LEU A 103 -0.15 -14.50 -11.95
CA LEU A 103 -0.08 -15.57 -10.96
C LEU A 103 1.31 -16.20 -10.99
N VAL A 104 1.77 -16.65 -9.83
CA VAL A 104 3.03 -17.36 -9.63
C VAL A 104 2.68 -18.77 -9.15
N LEU A 105 3.17 -19.78 -9.84
CA LEU A 105 2.96 -21.18 -9.44
C LEU A 105 3.63 -21.45 -8.10
N ALA A 106 3.01 -22.28 -7.27
CA ALA A 106 3.53 -22.61 -5.94
C ALA A 106 4.91 -23.27 -6.01
N THR A 107 5.12 -24.16 -6.98
CA THR A 107 6.41 -24.84 -7.22
C THR A 107 7.52 -23.85 -7.55
N ASP A 108 7.23 -22.90 -8.44
CA ASP A 108 8.22 -21.91 -8.88
C ASP A 108 8.55 -20.90 -7.78
N LEU A 109 7.53 -20.52 -7.00
CA LEU A 109 7.73 -19.67 -5.83
C LEU A 109 8.64 -20.34 -4.80
N GLN A 110 8.43 -21.63 -4.53
CA GLN A 110 9.26 -22.37 -3.58
C GLN A 110 10.70 -22.50 -4.07
N ASN A 111 10.91 -22.86 -5.34
CA ASN A 111 12.24 -22.92 -5.95
C ASN A 111 12.97 -21.57 -5.85
N TRP A 112 12.26 -20.48 -6.08
CA TRP A 112 12.81 -19.13 -5.98
C TRP A 112 13.19 -18.78 -4.54
N ILE A 113 12.37 -19.11 -3.53
CA ILE A 113 12.70 -18.89 -2.11
C ILE A 113 13.93 -19.74 -1.69
N GLU A 114 14.00 -20.99 -2.13
CA GLU A 114 15.13 -21.87 -1.84
C GLU A 114 16.45 -21.36 -2.45
N SER A 115 16.38 -20.66 -3.59
CA SER A 115 17.56 -20.06 -4.21
C SER A 115 18.26 -19.03 -3.31
N TRP A 116 17.52 -18.35 -2.42
CA TRP A 116 18.10 -17.38 -1.50
C TRP A 116 18.77 -18.03 -0.30
N LYS A 117 18.30 -19.22 0.11
CA LYS A 117 18.84 -19.94 1.27
C LYS A 117 20.21 -20.56 1.00
N ARG A 118 20.55 -20.77 -0.28
CA ARG A 118 21.82 -21.38 -0.72
C ARG A 118 22.95 -20.37 -0.96
N SER A 119 22.70 -19.07 -0.78
CA SER A 119 23.69 -18.00 -0.93
C SER A 119 24.05 -17.37 0.40
#